data_AF-A0A932DL69-F1
#
_entry.id   AF-A0A932DL69-F1
#
_cell.length_a   1.000
_cell.length_b   1.000
_cell.length_c   1.000
_cell.angle_alpha   90.00
_cell.angle_beta   90.00
_cell.angle_gamma   90.00
#
_symmetry.space_group_name_H-M   'P 1'
#
loop_
_entity.id
_entity.type
_entity.pdbx_description
1 polymer ?
#
loop_
_entity_poly.entity_id
_entity_poly.type
_entity_poly.pdbx_seq_one_letter_code
_entity_poly.pdbx_strand_id
1 'polypeptide(L)'
;MRPKSFGLGPLPGGGRVVIIGGGPGGVSAAIALKQGARALGRDLRVIVVEGKQFAGEQQHNQCAGVLSPPIVELLECGLGIPFPHHLDRNAITGYVVHT
;
A
#
# COMPACT_ATOMS: atom_id res chain seq x y z
N MET A 1 14.58 -10.88 33.78
CA MET A 1 14.91 -9.64 33.04
C MET A 1 14.95 -9.97 31.56
N ARG A 2 14.00 -9.51 30.74
CA ARG A 2 14.03 -9.78 29.27
C ARG A 2 15.15 -8.95 28.64
N PRO A 3 15.95 -9.47 27.70
CA PRO A 3 16.92 -8.66 26.99
C PRO A 3 16.15 -7.55 26.25
N LYS A 4 16.56 -6.29 26.42
CA LYS A 4 16.14 -5.21 25.50
C LYS A 4 16.68 -5.61 24.13
N SER A 5 15.81 -5.92 23.16
CA SER A 5 16.27 -6.14 21.79
C SER A 5 16.82 -4.81 21.28
N PHE A 6 18.13 -4.71 21.13
CA PHE A 6 18.70 -3.67 20.29
C PHE A 6 18.13 -3.88 18.89
N GLY A 7 17.38 -2.90 18.38
CA GLY A 7 16.87 -2.97 17.01
C GLY A 7 18.02 -3.18 16.04
N LEU A 8 17.75 -3.79 14.88
CA LEU A 8 18.76 -4.13 13.86
C LEU A 8 19.38 -2.90 13.16
N GLY A 9 19.14 -1.69 13.67
CA GLY A 9 19.52 -0.44 13.03
C GLY A 9 18.69 -0.11 11.80
N PRO A 10 18.96 1.03 11.16
CA PRO A 10 18.29 1.42 9.92
C PRO A 10 18.74 0.52 8.75
N LEU A 11 17.83 0.29 7.80
CA LEU A 11 18.17 -0.45 6.59
C LEU A 11 19.19 0.33 5.74
N PRO A 12 20.33 -0.28 5.34
CA PRO A 12 21.36 0.39 4.56
C PRO A 12 20.94 0.61 3.10
N GLY A 13 21.66 1.48 2.39
CA GLY A 13 21.53 1.60 0.93
C GLY A 13 21.85 0.26 0.25
N GLY A 14 21.11 -0.06 -0.82
CA GLY A 14 21.13 -1.38 -1.45
C GLY A 14 20.40 -2.47 -0.65
N GLY A 15 19.83 -2.12 0.51
CA GLY A 15 19.06 -3.03 1.34
C GLY A 15 17.86 -3.64 0.61
N ARG A 16 17.49 -4.86 1.00
CA ARG A 16 16.43 -5.65 0.37
C ARG A 16 15.24 -5.76 1.31
N VAL A 17 14.05 -5.47 0.79
CA VAL A 17 12.79 -5.70 1.51
C VAL A 17 11.90 -6.58 0.66
N VAL A 18 11.39 -7.64 1.26
CA VAL A 18 10.39 -8.52 0.65
C VAL A 18 9.05 -8.24 1.32
N ILE A 19 8.04 -7.94 0.52
CA ILE A 19 6.66 -7.75 0.94
C ILE A 19 5.85 -8.91 0.41
N ILE A 20 5.19 -9.64 1.31
CA ILE A 20 4.32 -10.76 0.97
C ILE A 20 2.87 -10.25 0.90
N GLY A 21 2.27 -10.34 -0.28
CA GLY A 21 0.96 -9.79 -0.63
C GLY A 21 1.07 -8.53 -1.50
N GLY A 22 0.50 -8.60 -2.71
CA GLY A 22 0.41 -7.52 -3.69
C GLY A 22 -0.94 -6.81 -3.68
N GLY A 23 -1.72 -6.95 -2.61
CA GLY A 23 -2.95 -6.16 -2.40
C GLY A 23 -2.66 -4.69 -2.03
N PRO A 24 -3.71 -3.90 -1.76
CA PRO A 24 -3.58 -2.45 -1.49
C PRO A 24 -2.57 -2.12 -0.40
N GLY A 25 -2.62 -2.82 0.75
CA GLY A 25 -1.68 -2.57 1.85
C GLY A 25 -0.21 -2.88 1.48
N GLY A 26 0.04 -3.98 0.78
CA GLY A 26 1.39 -4.40 0.41
C GLY A 26 2.02 -3.49 -0.64
N VAL A 27 1.26 -3.12 -1.68
CA VAL A 27 1.74 -2.20 -2.72
C VAL A 27 1.91 -0.78 -2.17
N SER A 28 0.98 -0.29 -1.34
CA SER A 28 1.13 1.02 -0.68
C SER A 28 2.38 1.07 0.20
N ALA A 29 2.66 0.00 0.97
CA ALA A 29 3.88 -0.11 1.75
C ALA A 29 5.14 -0.11 0.86
N ALA A 30 5.11 -0.83 -0.26
CA ALA A 30 6.21 -0.86 -1.21
C ALA A 30 6.54 0.53 -1.79
N ILE A 31 5.50 1.28 -2.17
CA ILE A 31 5.60 2.63 -2.73
C ILE A 31 6.14 3.60 -1.68
N ALA A 32 5.52 3.64 -0.50
CA ALA A 32 5.95 4.50 0.59
C ALA A 32 7.41 4.22 1.01
N LEU A 33 7.80 2.94 1.06
CA LEU A 33 9.18 2.55 1.37
C LEU A 33 10.17 3.04 0.30
N LYS A 34 9.85 2.88 -0.98
CA LYS A 34 10.69 3.39 -2.09
C LYS A 34 10.80 4.91 -2.05
N GLN A 35 9.71 5.63 -1.79
CA GLN A 35 9.70 7.09 -1.69
C GLN A 35 10.50 7.58 -0.48
N GLY A 36 10.27 7.01 0.70
CA GLY A 36 11.01 7.35 1.92
C GLY A 36 12.50 7.05 1.80
N ALA A 37 12.88 5.93 1.17
CA ALA A 37 14.29 5.64 0.89
C ALA A 37 14.93 6.69 -0.03
N ARG A 38 14.26 7.04 -1.13
CA ARG A 38 14.74 8.06 -2.08
C ARG A 38 14.91 9.42 -1.39
N ALA A 39 13.96 9.83 -0.55
CA ALA A 39 14.04 11.07 0.22
C ALA A 39 15.25 11.10 1.16
N LEU A 40 15.73 9.94 1.60
CA LEU A 40 16.94 9.78 2.43
C LEU A 40 18.22 9.56 1.62
N GLY A 41 18.18 9.69 0.29
CA GLY A 41 19.33 9.43 -0.59
C GLY A 41 19.72 7.95 -0.65
N ARG A 42 18.78 7.04 -0.38
CA ARG A 42 18.99 5.59 -0.41
C ARG A 42 18.22 4.96 -1.56
N ASP A 43 18.82 3.97 -2.20
CA ASP A 43 18.09 3.06 -3.07
C ASP A 43 17.88 1.72 -2.35
N LEU A 44 16.63 1.28 -2.29
CA LEU A 44 16.24 -0.01 -1.74
C LEU A 44 15.71 -0.91 -2.84
N ARG A 45 16.06 -2.20 -2.76
CA ARG A 45 15.45 -3.24 -3.59
C ARG A 45 14.20 -3.77 -2.89
N VAL A 46 13.04 -3.31 -3.33
CA VAL A 46 11.74 -3.77 -2.83
C VAL A 46 11.19 -4.84 -3.76
N ILE A 47 10.83 -5.99 -3.21
CA ILE A 47 10.29 -7.15 -3.93
C ILE A 47 8.91 -7.42 -3.37
N VAL A 48 7.87 -7.32 -4.20
CA VAL A 48 6.51 -7.71 -3.84
C VAL A 48 6.25 -9.10 -4.39
N VAL A 49 5.83 -10.02 -3.52
CA VAL A 49 5.46 -11.40 -3.88
C VAL A 49 3.97 -11.55 -3.68
N GLU A 50 3.26 -11.98 -4.72
CA GLU A 50 1.82 -12.19 -4.70
C GLU A 50 1.51 -13.58 -5.24
N GLY A 51 0.58 -14.29 -4.60
CA GLY A 51 0.14 -15.61 -5.03
C GLY A 51 -0.93 -15.56 -6.13
N LYS A 52 -1.64 -14.43 -6.24
CA LYS A 52 -2.61 -14.16 -7.31
C LYS A 52 -1.95 -13.72 -8.61
N GLN A 53 -2.47 -14.22 -9.72
CA GLN A 53 -2.12 -13.73 -11.05
C GLN A 53 -3.00 -12.54 -11.41
N PHE A 54 -2.49 -11.33 -11.18
CA PHE A 54 -3.15 -10.09 -11.63
C PHE A 54 -2.90 -9.79 -13.11
N ALA A 55 -1.85 -10.36 -13.71
CA ALA A 55 -1.56 -10.15 -15.12
C ALA A 55 -2.68 -10.74 -16.00
N GLY A 56 -3.17 -9.94 -16.96
CA GLY A 56 -4.29 -10.33 -17.80
C GLY A 56 -5.62 -10.45 -17.05
N GLU A 57 -5.75 -9.80 -15.88
CA GLU A 57 -7.01 -9.69 -15.12
C GLU A 57 -7.59 -11.05 -14.68
N GLN A 58 -6.76 -12.10 -14.62
CA GLN A 58 -7.22 -13.46 -14.30
C GLN A 58 -7.77 -13.58 -12.88
N GLN A 59 -7.21 -12.81 -11.96
CA GLN A 59 -7.63 -12.76 -10.57
C GLN A 59 -7.66 -11.31 -10.12
N HIS A 60 -8.52 -10.99 -9.15
CA HIS A 60 -8.56 -9.67 -8.54
C HIS A 60 -8.93 -9.78 -7.06
N ASN A 61 -8.72 -8.70 -6.31
CA ASN A 61 -9.19 -8.61 -4.93
C ASN A 61 -10.65 -8.11 -4.96
N GLN A 62 -11.59 -8.94 -4.49
CA GLN A 62 -13.03 -8.60 -4.42
C GLN A 62 -13.39 -7.69 -3.22
N CYS A 63 -12.43 -6.99 -2.63
CA CYS A 63 -12.57 -6.41 -1.29
C CYS A 63 -13.11 -4.97 -1.25
N ALA A 64 -13.27 -4.29 -2.39
CA ALA A 64 -13.64 -2.86 -2.40
C ALA A 64 -15.09 -2.67 -2.88
N GLY A 65 -16.05 -2.84 -1.98
CA GLY A 65 -17.42 -2.35 -2.19
C GLY A 65 -17.58 -0.87 -1.83
N VAL A 66 -16.75 -0.38 -0.90
CA VAL A 66 -16.76 0.99 -0.39
C VAL A 66 -15.33 1.42 -0.12
N LEU A 67 -14.95 2.62 -0.57
CA LEU A 67 -13.70 3.27 -0.21
C LEU A 67 -14.01 4.43 0.75
N SER A 68 -13.51 4.35 1.98
CA SER A 68 -13.74 5.37 2.99
C SER A 68 -12.79 6.57 2.81
N PRO A 69 -13.22 7.81 3.05
CA PRO A 69 -12.31 8.93 3.22
C PRO A 69 -11.27 8.63 4.32
N PRO A 70 -10.01 9.11 4.20
CA PRO A 70 -9.49 10.02 3.18
C PRO A 70 -8.73 9.31 2.05
N ILE A 71 -9.24 8.19 1.51
CA ILE A 71 -8.53 7.36 0.50
C ILE A 71 -7.98 8.14 -0.71
N VAL A 72 -8.73 9.14 -1.21
CA VAL A 72 -8.31 9.97 -2.36
C VAL A 72 -7.06 10.75 -2.01
N GLU A 73 -7.08 11.47 -0.89
CA GLU A 73 -5.93 12.23 -0.38
C GLU A 73 -4.73 11.34 -0.07
N LEU A 74 -4.97 10.14 0.51
CA LEU A 74 -3.88 9.20 0.80
C LEU A 74 -3.20 8.69 -0.47
N LEU A 75 -3.96 8.42 -1.54
CA LEU A 75 -3.39 7.99 -2.81
C LEU A 75 -2.65 9.14 -3.50
N GLU A 76 -3.31 10.29 -3.64
CA GLU A 76 -2.79 11.40 -4.44
C GLU A 76 -1.68 12.15 -3.72
N CYS A 77 -1.92 12.59 -2.49
CA CYS A 77 -0.96 13.37 -1.71
C CYS A 77 0.03 12.47 -0.96
N GLY A 78 -0.46 11.36 -0.40
CA GLY A 78 0.35 10.45 0.42
C GLY A 78 1.29 9.56 -0.39
N LEU A 79 0.81 9.03 -1.53
CA LEU A 79 1.56 8.08 -2.37
C LEU A 79 1.90 8.63 -3.75
N GLY A 80 1.39 9.80 -4.16
CA GLY A 80 1.65 10.36 -5.49
C GLY A 80 1.01 9.54 -6.63
N ILE A 81 -0.08 8.81 -6.33
CA ILE A 81 -0.81 7.97 -7.28
C ILE A 81 -2.14 8.66 -7.59
N PRO A 82 -2.46 8.96 -8.85
CA PRO A 82 -3.73 9.58 -9.19
C PRO A 82 -4.88 8.65 -8.80
N PHE A 83 -5.92 9.23 -8.19
CA PHE A 83 -7.09 8.45 -7.85
C PHE A 83 -7.85 8.06 -9.14
N PRO A 84 -8.22 6.77 -9.34
CA PRO A 84 -8.81 6.32 -10.59
C PRO A 84 -10.32 6.63 -10.62
N HIS A 85 -10.68 7.91 -10.69
CA HIS A 85 -12.08 8.38 -10.66
C HIS A 85 -13.01 7.73 -11.70
N HIS A 86 -12.45 7.23 -12.81
CA HIS A 86 -13.22 6.52 -13.83
C HIS A 86 -13.74 5.15 -13.38
N LEU A 87 -13.25 4.62 -12.25
CA LEU A 87 -13.72 3.38 -11.62
C LEU A 87 -14.77 3.64 -10.54
N ASP A 88 -15.02 4.91 -10.18
CA ASP A 88 -16.02 5.26 -9.17
C ASP A 88 -17.43 5.02 -9.70
N ARG A 89 -18.26 4.37 -8.89
CA ARG A 89 -19.67 4.12 -9.25
C ARG A 89 -20.59 5.23 -8.74
N ASN A 90 -20.58 5.48 -7.42
CA ASN A 90 -21.42 6.47 -6.75
C ASN A 90 -20.76 6.93 -5.45
N ALA A 91 -20.98 8.19 -5.07
CA ALA A 91 -20.63 8.68 -3.73
C ALA A 91 -21.70 8.25 -2.72
N ILE A 92 -21.28 7.64 -1.61
CA ILE A 92 -22.19 7.30 -0.50
C ILE A 92 -22.32 8.52 0.39
N THR A 93 -23.51 9.14 0.40
CA THR A 93 -23.79 10.36 1.18
C THR A 93 -24.22 10.07 2.62
N GLY A 94 -24.57 8.83 2.94
CA GLY A 94 -24.98 8.41 4.27
C GLY A 94 -25.37 6.94 4.32
N TYR A 95 -25.60 6.44 5.54
CA TYR A 95 -26.09 5.10 5.81
C TYR A 95 -27.39 5.19 6.60
N VAL A 96 -28.37 4.34 6.26
CA VAL A 96 -29.57 4.15 7.07
C VAL A 96 -29.39 2.87 7.88
N VAL A 97 -29.49 2.97 9.20
CA VAL A 97 -29.47 1.82 10.09
C VAL A 97 -30.92 1.49 10.43
N HIS A 98 -31.37 0.30 10.06
CA HIS A 98 -32.68 -0.23 10.43
C HIS A 98 -32.57 -1.06 11.71
N THR A 99 -33.56 -0.93 12.59
CA THR A 99 -33.74 -1.74 13.80
C THR A 99 -34.84 -2.78 13.60
#